data_AF-A0A085ZB27-F1
#
_entry.id   AF-A0A085ZB27-F1
#
_cell.length_a   1.000
_cell.length_b   1.000
_cell.length_c   1.000
_cell.angle_alpha   90.00
_cell.angle_beta   90.00
_cell.angle_gamma   90.00
#
_symmetry.space_group_name_H-M   'P 1'
#
loop_
_entity.id
_entity.type
_entity.pdbx_description
1 polymer ?
#
loop_
_entity_poly.entity_id
_entity_poly.type
_entity_poly.pdbx_seq_one_letter_code
_entity_poly.pdbx_strand_id
1 'polypeptide(L)'
;DTPKAVLDTYTVAEDNTVTLTPLSNDTDIDGDTLTIASINGTALTGGVQSIAVPNGTVNISASGVITFTPAANFNSATAVSFPYVITDGLLTATANIEITVTAVNDAPSAVLDTYTVAEDNTVTLTPLSNDTDVEGDALTISSINGTALTGSVQVITVPNGTVNISASGVITFTPSANFNSATAISFPYVVSDGNLTATANIEITVTAVNDAPSAVLDTYTIAEDNTVTLTPLSNDTDIEGDTLTISSINGTALTGSVQVITVPNGTVNISASGVITFTP
;
A
#
# COMPACT_ATOMS: atom_id res chain seq x y z
N ASP A 1 -16.98 26.44 -56.80
CA ASP A 1 -15.52 26.42 -57.09
C ASP A 1 -14.94 25.21 -56.37
N THR A 2 -13.63 25.06 -56.14
CA THR A 2 -13.19 24.00 -55.21
C THR A 2 -13.22 24.59 -53.80
N PRO A 3 -13.78 23.89 -52.80
CA PRO A 3 -13.70 24.32 -51.42
C PRO A 3 -12.25 24.58 -50.99
N LYS A 4 -12.05 25.48 -50.04
CA LYS A 4 -10.75 25.71 -49.40
C LYS A 4 -10.81 25.24 -47.96
N ALA A 5 -10.12 24.13 -47.69
CA ALA A 5 -9.89 23.63 -46.33
C ALA A 5 -8.65 24.29 -45.70
N VAL A 6 -8.69 24.58 -44.41
CA VAL A 6 -7.64 25.30 -43.65
C VAL A 6 -7.28 24.49 -42.41
N LEU A 7 -6.00 24.51 -42.02
CA LEU A 7 -5.55 23.86 -40.78
C LEU A 7 -6.32 24.39 -39.56
N ASP A 8 -6.87 23.48 -38.77
CA ASP A 8 -7.43 23.79 -37.46
C ASP A 8 -6.48 23.38 -36.33
N THR A 9 -6.40 24.22 -35.31
CA THR A 9 -5.59 23.97 -34.12
C THR A 9 -6.44 24.02 -32.86
N TYR A 10 -6.30 23.03 -31.98
CA TYR A 10 -6.99 22.96 -30.69
C TYR A 10 -6.02 22.60 -29.56
N THR A 11 -6.44 22.86 -28.33
CA THR A 11 -5.75 22.40 -27.12
C THR A 11 -6.78 21.75 -26.20
N VAL A 12 -6.39 20.65 -25.59
CA VAL A 12 -7.18 19.95 -24.57
C VAL A 12 -6.23 19.44 -23.49
N ALA A 13 -6.67 19.40 -22.25
CA ALA A 13 -5.95 18.64 -21.23
C ALA A 13 -6.17 17.15 -21.44
N GLU A 14 -5.22 16.31 -21.05
CA GLU A 14 -5.52 14.89 -20.89
C GLU A 14 -6.69 14.71 -19.91
N ASP A 15 -7.39 13.57 -20.05
CA ASP A 15 -8.65 13.24 -19.35
C ASP A 15 -9.87 14.13 -19.65
N ASN A 16 -9.72 15.12 -20.53
CA ASN A 16 -10.81 15.98 -20.97
C ASN A 16 -11.19 15.77 -22.43
N THR A 17 -12.28 16.41 -22.83
CA THR A 17 -12.72 16.44 -24.23
C THR A 17 -12.75 17.86 -24.75
N VAL A 18 -12.47 18.04 -26.05
CA VAL A 18 -12.57 19.34 -26.73
C VAL A 18 -13.55 19.25 -27.89
N THR A 19 -14.40 20.25 -28.03
CA THR A 19 -15.28 20.38 -29.20
C THR A 19 -14.51 20.92 -30.38
N LEU A 20 -14.63 20.26 -31.54
CA LEU A 20 -13.99 20.66 -32.78
C LEU A 20 -15.00 21.42 -33.65
N THR A 21 -14.53 22.47 -34.33
CA THR A 21 -15.32 23.24 -35.31
C THR A 21 -14.55 23.41 -36.62
N PRO A 22 -14.28 22.31 -37.36
CA PRO A 22 -13.33 22.35 -38.49
C PRO A 22 -13.77 23.26 -39.64
N LEU A 23 -15.08 23.47 -39.80
CA LEU A 23 -15.62 24.32 -40.86
C LEU A 23 -15.52 25.83 -40.57
N SER A 24 -15.03 26.24 -39.39
CA SER A 24 -15.12 27.63 -38.92
C SER A 24 -14.24 28.61 -39.71
N ASN A 25 -13.14 28.13 -40.28
CA ASN A 25 -12.14 28.87 -41.04
C ASN A 25 -12.08 28.43 -42.53
N ASP A 26 -12.89 27.44 -42.90
CA ASP A 26 -13.01 26.93 -44.27
C ASP A 26 -13.93 27.82 -45.11
N THR A 27 -13.68 27.88 -46.42
CA THR A 27 -14.44 28.78 -47.31
C THR A 27 -14.74 28.13 -48.65
N ASP A 28 -15.88 28.51 -49.25
CA ASP A 28 -16.18 28.30 -50.66
C ASP A 28 -16.45 29.66 -51.33
N ILE A 29 -15.87 29.90 -52.52
CA ILE A 29 -15.96 31.22 -53.18
C ILE A 29 -17.36 31.52 -53.72
N ASP A 30 -18.11 30.47 -54.10
CA ASP A 30 -19.46 30.59 -54.67
C ASP A 30 -20.53 30.53 -53.55
N GLY A 31 -20.11 30.26 -52.31
CA GLY A 31 -20.93 30.31 -51.11
C GLY A 31 -21.74 29.05 -50.85
N ASP A 32 -21.38 27.93 -51.48
CA ASP A 32 -22.02 26.64 -51.25
C ASP A 32 -21.82 26.17 -49.80
N THR A 33 -22.83 25.46 -49.27
CA THR A 33 -22.77 24.96 -47.89
C THR A 33 -21.72 23.87 -47.76
N LEU A 34 -20.73 24.08 -46.90
CA LEU A 34 -19.70 23.09 -46.62
C LEU A 34 -20.17 22.05 -45.60
N THR A 35 -19.80 20.79 -45.83
CA THR A 35 -19.97 19.69 -44.89
C THR A 35 -18.69 18.86 -44.79
N ILE A 36 -18.49 18.16 -43.67
CA ILE A 36 -17.35 17.24 -43.51
C ILE A 36 -17.72 15.89 -44.11
N ALA A 37 -16.99 15.46 -45.14
CA ALA A 37 -17.17 14.18 -45.80
C ALA A 37 -16.50 13.03 -45.05
N SER A 38 -15.30 13.23 -44.52
CA SER A 38 -14.57 12.20 -43.75
C SER A 38 -13.60 12.79 -42.72
N ILE A 39 -13.32 11.99 -41.69
CA ILE A 39 -12.29 12.27 -40.68
C ILE A 39 -11.36 11.06 -40.63
N ASN A 40 -10.06 11.30 -40.74
CA ASN A 40 -9.02 10.26 -40.74
C ASN A 40 -9.34 9.10 -41.73
N GLY A 41 -9.83 9.45 -42.92
CA GLY A 41 -10.23 8.49 -43.96
C GLY A 41 -11.57 7.76 -43.71
N THR A 42 -12.24 8.00 -42.57
CA THR A 42 -13.55 7.42 -42.26
C THR A 42 -14.67 8.36 -42.68
N ALA A 43 -15.53 7.93 -43.60
CA ALA A 43 -16.66 8.74 -44.09
C ALA A 43 -17.70 8.97 -42.99
N LEU A 44 -18.26 10.19 -42.92
CA LEU A 44 -19.32 10.50 -41.97
C LEU A 44 -20.69 10.04 -42.50
N THR A 45 -21.47 9.37 -41.65
CA THR A 45 -22.78 8.79 -41.99
C THR A 45 -23.98 9.63 -41.52
N GLY A 46 -23.76 10.79 -40.89
CA GLY A 46 -24.84 11.69 -40.44
C GLY A 46 -25.53 11.28 -39.14
N GLY A 47 -24.89 10.42 -38.32
CA GLY A 47 -25.36 10.02 -37.00
C GLY A 47 -24.23 9.87 -35.98
N VAL A 48 -24.52 9.21 -34.86
CA VAL A 48 -23.52 8.93 -33.82
C VAL A 48 -22.41 8.06 -34.38
N GLN A 49 -21.18 8.53 -34.28
CA GLN A 49 -20.00 7.82 -34.77
C GLN A 49 -18.83 8.03 -33.83
N SER A 50 -17.93 7.05 -33.80
CA SER A 50 -16.68 7.10 -33.06
C SER A 50 -15.58 6.65 -34.00
N ILE A 51 -14.58 7.52 -34.20
CA ILE A 51 -13.53 7.36 -35.20
C ILE A 51 -12.19 7.37 -34.46
N ALA A 52 -11.49 6.23 -34.51
CA ALA A 52 -10.15 6.14 -33.98
C ALA A 52 -9.20 7.03 -34.79
N VAL A 53 -8.42 7.83 -34.08
CA VAL A 53 -7.35 8.68 -34.64
C VAL A 53 -6.07 8.41 -33.85
N PRO A 54 -4.90 8.88 -34.31
CA PRO A 54 -3.68 8.74 -33.52
C PRO A 54 -3.88 9.31 -32.11
N ASN A 55 -3.55 8.54 -31.08
CA ASN A 55 -3.59 8.95 -29.66
C ASN A 55 -4.92 9.56 -29.18
N GLY A 56 -6.04 9.14 -29.75
CA GLY A 56 -7.35 9.56 -29.28
C GLY A 56 -8.50 9.06 -30.16
N THR A 57 -9.67 9.59 -29.90
CA THR A 57 -10.90 9.24 -30.61
C THR A 57 -11.69 10.51 -30.92
N VAL A 58 -12.16 10.63 -32.16
CA VAL A 58 -13.13 11.65 -32.55
C VAL A 58 -14.53 11.07 -32.42
N ASN A 59 -15.38 11.72 -31.63
CA ASN A 59 -16.77 11.32 -31.41
C ASN A 59 -17.70 12.33 -32.08
N ILE A 60 -18.71 11.84 -32.79
CA ILE A 60 -19.75 12.64 -33.41
C ILE A 60 -21.06 12.32 -32.71
N SER A 61 -21.76 13.34 -32.21
CA SER A 61 -23.07 13.19 -31.57
C SER A 61 -24.20 13.08 -32.60
N ALA A 62 -25.41 12.70 -32.15
CA ALA A 62 -26.60 12.68 -32.99
C ALA A 62 -26.99 14.07 -33.54
N SER A 63 -26.57 15.15 -32.87
CA SER A 63 -26.78 16.53 -33.31
C SER A 63 -25.62 17.06 -34.17
N GLY A 64 -24.63 16.22 -34.51
CA GLY A 64 -23.48 16.59 -35.33
C GLY A 64 -22.37 17.31 -34.58
N VAL A 65 -22.40 17.35 -33.24
CA VAL A 65 -21.29 17.91 -32.45
C VAL A 65 -20.11 16.96 -32.54
N ILE A 66 -18.96 17.48 -32.96
CA ILE A 66 -17.71 16.73 -33.08
C ILE A 66 -16.85 17.05 -31.87
N THR A 67 -16.41 16.01 -31.16
CA THR A 67 -15.45 16.15 -30.04
C THR A 67 -14.25 15.26 -30.26
N PHE A 68 -13.12 15.64 -29.68
CA PHE A 68 -11.94 14.79 -29.53
C PHE A 68 -11.74 14.44 -28.06
N THR A 69 -11.45 13.17 -27.82
CA THR A 69 -11.03 12.63 -26.52
C THR A 69 -9.63 12.02 -26.72
N PRO A 70 -8.59 12.52 -26.02
CA PRO A 70 -7.28 11.88 -26.01
C PRO A 70 -7.36 10.42 -25.53
N ALA A 71 -6.35 9.62 -25.87
CA ALA A 71 -6.15 8.34 -25.20
C ALA A 71 -5.90 8.59 -23.70
N ALA A 72 -6.27 7.63 -22.85
CA ALA A 72 -6.03 7.75 -21.40
C ALA A 72 -4.53 7.98 -21.13
N ASN A 73 -4.23 8.94 -20.25
CA ASN A 73 -2.89 9.28 -19.78
C ASN A 73 -1.92 9.67 -20.93
N PHE A 74 -2.47 10.13 -22.05
CA PHE A 74 -1.68 10.62 -23.17
C PHE A 74 -1.59 12.14 -23.12
N ASN A 75 -0.38 12.64 -22.98
CA ASN A 75 -0.02 14.03 -23.24
C ASN A 75 1.24 14.11 -24.10
N SER A 76 1.41 15.22 -24.83
CA SER A 76 2.57 15.43 -25.69
C SER A 76 2.75 16.89 -26.07
N ALA A 77 4.00 17.34 -26.11
CA ALA A 77 4.36 18.64 -26.69
C ALA A 77 4.16 18.69 -28.21
N THR A 78 4.08 17.52 -28.88
CA THR A 78 3.77 17.42 -30.31
C THR A 78 2.28 17.19 -30.48
N ALA A 79 1.64 18.03 -31.30
CA ALA A 79 0.21 17.91 -31.57
C ALA A 79 -0.13 16.57 -32.23
N VAL A 80 -1.25 15.99 -31.81
CA VAL A 80 -1.94 14.93 -32.54
C VAL A 80 -2.43 15.53 -33.85
N SER A 81 -2.10 14.92 -34.99
CA SER A 81 -2.51 15.40 -36.31
C SER A 81 -3.24 14.32 -37.09
N PHE A 82 -4.40 14.66 -37.65
CA PHE A 82 -5.15 13.78 -38.55
C PHE A 82 -5.90 14.61 -39.62
N PRO A 83 -6.07 14.05 -40.84
CA PRO A 83 -6.72 14.77 -41.93
C PRO A 83 -8.26 14.75 -41.79
N TYR A 84 -8.91 15.78 -42.32
CA TYR A 84 -10.35 15.80 -42.59
C TYR A 84 -10.62 16.28 -44.02
N VAL A 85 -11.75 15.87 -44.58
CA VAL A 85 -12.16 16.24 -45.95
C VAL A 85 -13.48 16.98 -45.88
N ILE A 86 -13.54 18.17 -46.49
CA ILE A 86 -14.77 18.95 -46.68
C ILE A 86 -15.30 18.79 -48.10
N THR A 87 -16.60 19.02 -48.28
CA THR A 87 -17.26 19.05 -49.58
C THR A 87 -18.36 20.10 -49.64
N ASP A 88 -18.51 20.71 -50.81
CA ASP A 88 -19.66 21.55 -51.23
C ASP A 88 -20.79 20.71 -51.88
N GLY A 89 -20.62 19.40 -52.00
CA GLY A 89 -21.52 18.47 -52.69
C GLY A 89 -21.10 18.10 -54.11
N LEU A 90 -20.11 18.78 -54.69
CA LEU A 90 -19.55 18.52 -56.02
C LEU A 90 -18.06 18.17 -55.97
N LEU A 91 -17.28 18.96 -55.25
CA LEU A 91 -15.83 18.87 -55.10
C LEU A 91 -15.44 18.73 -53.62
N THR A 92 -14.17 18.44 -53.38
CA THR A 92 -13.63 18.18 -52.05
C THR A 92 -12.30 18.86 -51.83
N ALA A 93 -12.01 19.24 -50.58
CA ALA A 93 -10.70 19.71 -50.15
C ALA A 93 -10.29 19.06 -48.83
N THR A 94 -8.98 19.02 -48.56
CA THR A 94 -8.40 18.35 -47.40
C THR A 94 -7.53 19.32 -46.61
N ALA A 95 -7.68 19.30 -45.29
CA ALA A 95 -6.76 19.91 -44.35
C ALA A 95 -6.57 18.98 -43.15
N ASN A 96 -5.75 19.40 -42.20
CA ASN A 96 -5.50 18.65 -40.97
C ASN A 96 -6.17 19.36 -39.78
N ILE A 97 -6.50 18.56 -38.78
CA ILE A 97 -6.74 19.02 -37.42
C ILE A 97 -5.48 18.71 -36.62
N GLU A 98 -4.95 19.70 -35.90
CA GLU A 98 -3.88 19.57 -34.94
C GLU A 98 -4.39 19.82 -33.52
N ILE A 99 -4.12 18.90 -32.60
CA ILE A 99 -4.57 18.99 -31.21
C ILE A 99 -3.38 18.83 -30.28
N THR A 100 -3.06 19.87 -29.52
CA THR A 100 -2.08 19.79 -28.42
C THR A 100 -2.76 19.22 -27.19
N VAL A 101 -2.23 18.12 -26.65
CA VAL A 101 -2.74 17.51 -25.41
C VAL A 101 -1.82 17.86 -24.26
N THR A 102 -2.31 18.66 -23.31
CA THR A 102 -1.53 19.13 -22.15
C THR A 102 -1.65 18.16 -20.98
N ALA A 103 -0.54 17.97 -20.26
CA ALA A 103 -0.51 17.09 -19.10
C ALA A 103 -1.42 17.56 -17.96
N VAL A 104 -1.93 16.61 -17.18
CA VAL A 104 -2.63 16.78 -15.92
C VAL A 104 -1.99 15.81 -14.93
N ASN A 105 -1.63 16.29 -13.74
CA ASN A 105 -1.05 15.43 -12.70
C ASN A 105 -2.11 14.43 -12.21
N ASP A 106 -1.82 13.15 -12.35
CA ASP A 106 -2.59 12.05 -11.78
C ASP A 106 -2.20 11.82 -10.32
N ALA A 107 -3.08 11.20 -9.53
CA ALA A 107 -2.71 10.82 -8.18
C ALA A 107 -1.90 9.52 -8.20
N PRO A 108 -1.01 9.28 -7.22
CA PRO A 108 -0.34 8.00 -7.08
C PRO A 108 -1.33 6.83 -6.99
N SER A 109 -0.93 5.66 -7.46
CA SER A 109 -1.61 4.40 -7.21
C SER A 109 -0.90 3.64 -6.09
N ALA A 110 -1.51 3.65 -4.89
CA ALA A 110 -0.97 2.97 -3.72
C ALA A 110 -1.54 1.55 -3.57
N VAL A 111 -0.70 0.57 -3.20
CA VAL A 111 -1.07 -0.85 -3.15
C VAL A 111 -0.81 -1.45 -1.77
N LEU A 112 -1.65 -2.41 -1.34
CA LEU A 112 -1.49 -3.11 -0.06
C LEU A 112 -0.10 -3.79 0.04
N ASP A 113 0.55 -3.59 1.19
CA ASP A 113 1.79 -4.27 1.54
C ASP A 113 1.58 -5.34 2.60
N THR A 114 2.30 -6.46 2.48
CA THR A 114 2.22 -7.56 3.45
C THR A 114 3.62 -7.95 3.93
N TYR A 115 3.76 -8.16 5.24
CA TYR A 115 5.01 -8.55 5.88
C TYR A 115 4.78 -9.64 6.93
N THR A 116 5.85 -10.30 7.34
CA THR A 116 5.86 -11.24 8.47
C THR A 116 7.09 -10.98 9.32
N VAL A 117 6.93 -11.04 10.64
CA VAL A 117 8.01 -10.88 11.61
C VAL A 117 7.76 -11.82 12.78
N ALA A 118 8.83 -12.34 13.39
CA ALA A 118 8.70 -13.01 14.68
C ALA A 118 8.45 -11.98 15.79
N GLU A 119 7.78 -12.37 16.87
CA GLU A 119 7.73 -11.50 18.05
C GLU A 119 9.14 -11.17 18.56
N ASP A 120 9.24 -10.02 19.25
CA ASP A 120 10.50 -9.44 19.74
C ASP A 120 11.59 -9.18 18.68
N ASN A 121 11.23 -9.24 17.41
CA ASN A 121 12.10 -8.91 16.28
C ASN A 121 11.57 -7.71 15.50
N THR A 122 12.40 -7.19 14.60
CA THR A 122 12.07 -6.04 13.77
C THR A 122 12.08 -6.43 12.29
N VAL A 123 11.15 -5.88 11.51
CA VAL A 123 11.09 -6.03 10.05
C VAL A 123 11.27 -4.68 9.35
N THR A 124 11.97 -4.67 8.21
CA THR A 124 12.08 -3.49 7.35
C THR A 124 10.88 -3.40 6.41
N LEU A 125 10.29 -2.22 6.30
CA LEU A 125 9.14 -1.94 5.44
C LEU A 125 9.59 -1.18 4.20
N THR A 126 9.09 -1.56 3.03
CA THR A 126 9.34 -0.91 1.75
C THR A 126 8.02 -0.65 1.01
N PRO A 127 7.10 0.15 1.58
CA PRO A 127 5.74 0.25 1.06
C PRO A 127 5.65 0.89 -0.33
N LEU A 128 6.64 1.69 -0.72
CA LEU A 128 6.67 2.29 -2.07
C LEU A 128 7.08 1.31 -3.19
N SER A 129 7.40 0.05 -2.88
CA SER A 129 8.01 -0.88 -3.86
C SER A 129 7.04 -1.37 -4.93
N ASN A 130 5.74 -1.35 -4.64
CA ASN A 130 4.63 -1.75 -5.49
C ASN A 130 3.70 -0.58 -5.85
N ASP A 131 4.01 0.63 -5.40
CA ASP A 131 3.28 1.85 -5.72
C ASP A 131 3.76 2.43 -7.05
N THR A 132 2.86 3.08 -7.79
CA THR A 132 3.17 3.66 -9.10
C THR A 132 2.55 5.03 -9.27
N ASP A 133 3.11 5.80 -10.19
CA ASP A 133 2.58 7.08 -10.63
C ASP A 133 2.53 7.10 -12.16
N VAL A 134 1.50 7.72 -12.74
CA VAL A 134 1.28 7.71 -14.20
C VAL A 134 2.35 8.52 -14.92
N GLU A 135 2.72 9.67 -14.37
CA GLU A 135 3.76 10.55 -14.91
C GLU A 135 5.17 10.01 -14.59
N GLY A 136 5.25 9.05 -13.66
CA GLY A 136 6.49 8.52 -13.15
C GLY A 136 7.14 9.45 -12.13
N ASP A 137 6.35 10.28 -11.46
CA ASP A 137 6.82 11.17 -10.42
C ASP A 137 7.39 10.40 -9.22
N ALA A 138 8.35 11.02 -8.53
CA ALA A 138 9.02 10.40 -7.40
C ALA A 138 8.06 10.30 -6.21
N LEU A 139 7.75 9.08 -5.82
CA LEU A 139 6.85 8.82 -4.70
C LEU A 139 7.55 8.93 -3.34
N THR A 140 6.81 9.46 -2.37
CA THR A 140 7.21 9.59 -0.97
C THR A 140 6.06 9.18 -0.04
N ILE A 141 6.38 8.82 1.20
CA ILE A 141 5.37 8.60 2.23
C ILE A 141 5.18 9.89 3.01
N SER A 142 3.96 10.44 3.00
CA SER A 142 3.63 11.67 3.71
C SER A 142 3.17 11.42 5.15
N SER A 143 2.51 10.28 5.41
CA SER A 143 2.10 9.91 6.76
C SER A 143 1.98 8.41 6.96
N ILE A 144 2.13 7.97 8.22
CA ILE A 144 1.90 6.59 8.66
C ILE A 144 0.95 6.64 9.85
N ASN A 145 -0.12 5.86 9.80
CA ASN A 145 -1.15 5.78 10.84
C ASN A 145 -1.67 7.17 11.28
N GLY A 146 -1.90 8.07 10.31
CA GLY A 146 -2.35 9.44 10.55
C GLY A 146 -1.27 10.39 11.11
N THR A 147 -0.04 9.92 11.34
CA THR A 147 1.08 10.75 11.79
C THR A 147 1.92 11.19 10.58
N ALA A 148 1.99 12.49 10.34
CA ALA A 148 2.79 13.06 9.26
C ALA A 148 4.28 12.81 9.47
N LEU A 149 4.99 12.43 8.41
CA LEU A 149 6.44 12.24 8.47
C LEU A 149 7.16 13.59 8.38
N THR A 150 8.13 13.81 9.28
CA THR A 150 8.93 15.04 9.34
C THR A 150 10.27 14.95 8.60
N GLY A 151 10.56 13.82 7.93
CA GLY A 151 11.86 13.56 7.30
C GLY A 151 13.03 13.38 8.29
N SER A 152 12.72 13.21 9.58
CA SER A 152 13.70 12.99 10.66
C SER A 152 13.42 11.67 11.38
N VAL A 153 14.30 11.31 12.32
CA VAL A 153 14.09 10.16 13.21
C VAL A 153 12.76 10.31 13.94
N GLN A 154 11.91 9.31 13.81
CA GLN A 154 10.55 9.31 14.38
C GLN A 154 10.17 7.90 14.85
N VAL A 155 9.34 7.86 15.88
CA VAL A 155 8.69 6.64 16.35
C VAL A 155 7.19 6.90 16.33
N ILE A 156 6.46 6.08 15.61
CA ILE A 156 5.02 6.20 15.40
C ILE A 156 4.36 4.99 16.04
N THR A 157 3.49 5.22 17.01
CA THR A 157 2.69 4.14 17.61
C THR A 157 1.64 3.67 16.61
N VAL A 158 1.60 2.37 16.39
CA VAL A 158 0.61 1.69 15.56
C VAL A 158 -0.05 0.56 16.37
N PRO A 159 -1.12 -0.08 15.89
CA PRO A 159 -1.70 -1.22 16.61
C PRO A 159 -0.65 -2.31 16.88
N ASN A 160 -0.49 -2.67 18.17
CA ASN A 160 0.41 -3.72 18.65
C ASN A 160 1.88 -3.59 18.21
N GLY A 161 2.38 -2.36 18.11
CA GLY A 161 3.80 -2.12 17.90
C GLY A 161 4.13 -0.67 17.59
N THR A 162 5.33 -0.44 17.10
CA THR A 162 5.82 0.87 16.68
C THR A 162 6.47 0.79 15.30
N VAL A 163 6.26 1.83 14.51
CA VAL A 163 7.02 2.09 13.29
C VAL A 163 8.14 3.06 13.63
N ASN A 164 9.39 2.66 13.37
CA ASN A 164 10.58 3.45 13.59
C ASN A 164 11.16 3.91 12.25
N ILE A 165 11.36 5.21 12.10
CA ILE A 165 12.00 5.83 10.94
C ILE A 165 13.40 6.28 11.34
N SER A 166 14.41 5.81 10.61
CA SER A 166 15.81 6.18 10.83
C SER A 166 16.16 7.53 10.20
N ALA A 167 17.33 8.09 10.55
CA ALA A 167 17.83 9.32 9.94
C ALA A 167 18.10 9.20 8.42
N SER A 168 18.28 7.98 7.91
CA SER A 168 18.44 7.70 6.48
C SER A 168 17.12 7.35 5.80
N GLY A 169 15.98 7.49 6.49
CA GLY A 169 14.65 7.19 5.96
C GLY A 169 14.30 5.69 5.93
N VAL A 170 15.08 4.82 6.57
CA VAL A 170 14.73 3.40 6.67
C VAL A 170 13.56 3.26 7.63
N ILE A 171 12.50 2.60 7.16
CA ILE A 171 11.28 2.37 7.91
C ILE A 171 11.30 0.93 8.42
N THR A 172 11.08 0.77 9.72
CA THR A 172 11.02 -0.54 10.36
C THR A 172 9.81 -0.65 11.25
N PHE A 173 9.29 -1.86 11.44
CA PHE A 173 8.26 -2.16 12.41
C PHE A 173 8.80 -3.10 13.50
N THR A 174 8.47 -2.77 14.74
CA THR A 174 8.74 -3.60 15.92
C THR A 174 7.40 -3.87 16.62
N PRO A 175 6.99 -5.13 16.78
CA PRO A 175 5.78 -5.46 17.53
C PRO A 175 5.95 -5.10 19.01
N SER A 176 4.84 -4.99 19.73
CA SER A 176 4.86 -4.97 21.19
C SER A 176 5.58 -6.22 21.71
N ALA A 177 6.29 -6.10 22.83
CA ALA A 177 6.99 -7.25 23.43
C ALA A 177 6.02 -8.41 23.69
N ASN A 178 6.44 -9.63 23.35
CA ASN A 178 5.68 -10.87 23.54
C ASN A 178 4.30 -10.87 22.85
N PHE A 179 4.12 -10.03 21.82
CA PHE A 179 2.89 -10.00 21.05
C PHE A 179 3.05 -10.87 19.80
N ASN A 180 2.17 -11.84 19.66
CA ASN A 180 1.98 -12.59 18.43
C ASN A 180 0.48 -12.72 18.10
N SER A 181 0.16 -12.92 16.82
CA SER A 181 -1.22 -13.06 16.36
C SER A 181 -1.30 -13.76 15.01
N ALA A 182 -2.21 -14.72 14.90
CA ALA A 182 -2.53 -15.37 13.62
C ALA A 182 -3.23 -14.42 12.63
N THR A 183 -3.86 -13.35 13.12
CA THR A 183 -4.44 -12.29 12.28
C THR A 183 -3.44 -11.15 12.14
N ALA A 184 -3.24 -10.69 10.90
CA ALA A 184 -2.34 -9.57 10.63
C ALA A 184 -2.83 -8.29 11.32
N ILE A 185 -1.90 -7.52 11.86
CA ILE A 185 -2.16 -6.13 12.23
C ILE A 185 -2.18 -5.29 10.97
N SER A 186 -2.99 -4.23 10.95
CA SER A 186 -3.12 -3.35 9.79
C SER A 186 -3.09 -1.89 10.22
N PHE A 187 -2.34 -1.06 9.49
CA PHE A 187 -2.37 0.40 9.64
C PHE A 187 -2.20 1.09 8.29
N PRO A 188 -2.82 2.27 8.08
CA PRO A 188 -2.75 2.98 6.81
C PRO A 188 -1.44 3.76 6.68
N TYR A 189 -1.03 4.02 5.44
CA TYR A 189 -0.01 5.00 5.08
C TYR A 189 -0.48 5.81 3.87
N VAL A 190 0.07 7.01 3.69
CA VAL A 190 -0.28 7.92 2.61
C VAL A 190 0.93 8.16 1.72
N VAL A 191 0.78 7.85 0.44
CA VAL A 191 1.76 8.08 -0.63
C VAL A 191 1.50 9.45 -1.27
N SER A 192 2.55 10.16 -1.66
CA SER A 192 2.47 11.42 -2.38
C SER A 192 3.54 11.51 -3.47
N ASP A 193 3.16 12.07 -4.60
CA ASP A 193 4.02 12.56 -5.70
C ASP A 193 4.54 13.99 -5.45
N GLY A 194 4.09 14.66 -4.37
CA GLY A 194 4.37 16.06 -4.06
C GLY A 194 3.21 17.04 -4.32
N ASN A 195 2.18 16.63 -5.06
CA ASN A 195 0.98 17.41 -5.40
C ASN A 195 -0.31 16.73 -4.91
N LEU A 196 -0.50 15.47 -5.28
CA LEU A 196 -1.63 14.62 -4.93
C LEU A 196 -1.18 13.49 -4.01
N THR A 197 -2.16 12.72 -3.53
CA THR A 197 -1.93 11.65 -2.55
C THR A 197 -2.87 10.48 -2.75
N ALA A 198 -2.41 9.29 -2.40
CA ALA A 198 -3.23 8.09 -2.27
C ALA A 198 -2.94 7.36 -0.95
N THR A 199 -3.84 6.47 -0.54
CA THR A 199 -3.74 5.73 0.72
C THR A 199 -3.77 4.24 0.45
N ALA A 200 -2.88 3.50 1.13
CA ALA A 200 -2.92 2.05 1.20
C ALA A 200 -2.65 1.60 2.65
N ASN A 201 -2.68 0.29 2.86
CA ASN A 201 -2.45 -0.31 4.17
C ASN A 201 -1.17 -1.15 4.16
N ILE A 202 -0.52 -1.21 5.32
CA ILE A 202 0.50 -2.20 5.63
C ILE A 202 -0.15 -3.25 6.54
N GLU A 203 -0.03 -4.52 6.15
CA GLU A 203 -0.42 -5.68 6.94
C GLU A 203 0.82 -6.45 7.43
N ILE A 204 0.85 -6.78 8.71
CA ILE A 204 1.98 -7.51 9.30
C ILE A 204 1.46 -8.69 10.14
N THR A 205 1.89 -9.89 9.80
CA THR A 205 1.68 -11.08 10.64
C THR A 205 2.84 -11.22 11.63
N VAL A 206 2.53 -11.34 12.92
CA VAL A 206 3.54 -11.53 13.97
C VAL A 206 3.49 -12.99 14.45
N THR A 207 4.57 -13.73 14.20
CA THR A 207 4.66 -15.16 14.53
C THR A 207 5.21 -15.37 15.93
N ALA A 208 4.61 -16.32 16.66
CA ALA A 208 5.05 -16.68 18.00
C ALA A 208 6.45 -17.29 18.02
N VAL A 209 7.19 -17.04 19.10
CA VAL A 209 8.47 -17.64 19.47
C VAL A 209 8.35 -18.09 20.92
N ASN A 210 8.83 -19.29 21.23
CA ASN A 210 8.77 -19.81 22.60
C ASN A 210 9.71 -19.04 23.51
N ASP A 211 9.18 -18.49 24.59
CA ASP A 211 9.93 -17.82 25.64
C ASP A 211 10.42 -18.80 26.70
N ALA A 212 11.42 -18.37 27.47
CA ALA A 212 11.91 -19.17 28.59
C ALA A 212 11.07 -18.89 29.85
N PRO A 213 10.88 -19.90 30.72
CA PRO A 213 10.19 -19.68 31.99
C PRO A 213 11.00 -18.74 32.89
N SER A 214 10.29 -17.84 33.57
CA SER A 214 10.86 -16.87 34.52
C SER A 214 10.60 -17.34 35.95
N ALA A 215 11.68 -17.71 36.65
CA ALA A 215 11.62 -18.11 38.06
C ALA A 215 11.74 -16.90 39.01
N VAL A 216 11.01 -16.92 40.13
CA VAL A 216 11.01 -15.87 41.14
C VAL A 216 11.44 -16.44 42.50
N LEU A 217 12.23 -15.67 43.26
CA LEU A 217 12.75 -16.13 44.55
C LEU A 217 11.62 -16.54 45.51
N ASP A 218 11.73 -17.77 45.98
CA ASP A 218 10.90 -18.28 47.07
C ASP A 218 11.50 -18.01 48.45
N THR A 219 10.63 -17.66 49.40
CA THR A 219 11.00 -17.56 50.81
C THR A 219 10.03 -18.35 51.68
N TYR A 220 10.56 -19.23 52.51
CA TYR A 220 9.79 -20.02 53.47
C TYR A 220 10.35 -19.79 54.88
N THR A 221 9.46 -19.67 55.87
CA THR A 221 9.81 -19.58 57.28
C THR A 221 9.19 -20.74 58.01
N ILE A 222 9.99 -21.42 58.84
CA ILE A 222 9.54 -22.54 59.65
C ILE A 222 10.22 -22.49 61.02
N ALA A 223 9.51 -22.94 62.05
CA ALA A 223 10.10 -23.17 63.37
C ALA A 223 11.05 -24.38 63.32
N GLU A 224 12.07 -24.38 64.18
CA GLU A 224 12.95 -25.53 64.34
C GLU A 224 12.16 -26.84 64.56
N ASP A 225 12.76 -27.96 64.13
CA ASP A 225 12.19 -29.31 64.24
C ASP A 225 10.86 -29.53 63.50
N ASN A 226 10.47 -28.65 62.57
CA ASN A 226 9.27 -28.80 61.75
C ASN A 226 9.62 -28.99 60.26
N THR A 227 8.64 -29.50 59.50
CA THR A 227 8.73 -29.64 58.03
C THR A 227 7.82 -28.64 57.33
N VAL A 228 8.30 -28.01 56.24
CA VAL A 228 7.56 -27.03 55.45
C VAL A 228 7.23 -27.61 54.07
N THR A 229 6.01 -27.39 53.58
CA THR A 229 5.66 -27.67 52.18
C THR A 229 6.12 -26.53 51.30
N LEU A 230 6.83 -26.86 50.22
CA LEU A 230 7.33 -25.92 49.24
C LEU A 230 6.41 -25.88 48.02
N THR A 231 6.18 -24.68 47.48
CA THR A 231 5.41 -24.44 46.25
C THR A 231 6.20 -23.51 45.32
N PRO A 232 7.40 -23.90 44.87
CA PRO A 232 8.33 -23.00 44.20
C PRO A 232 7.81 -22.49 42.84
N LEU A 233 6.89 -23.20 42.20
CA LEU A 233 6.28 -22.76 40.94
C LEU A 233 5.14 -21.75 41.13
N SER A 234 4.78 -21.39 42.37
CA SER A 234 3.57 -20.58 42.64
C SER A 234 3.68 -19.11 42.21
N ASN A 235 4.91 -18.61 42.09
CA ASN A 235 5.28 -17.25 41.69
C ASN A 235 6.09 -17.23 40.38
N ASP A 236 6.38 -18.39 39.80
CA ASP A 236 7.05 -18.53 38.51
C ASP A 236 6.05 -18.33 37.36
N THR A 237 6.52 -17.82 36.22
CA THR A 237 5.67 -17.51 35.06
C THR A 237 6.30 -17.97 33.76
N ASP A 238 5.45 -18.22 32.77
CA ASP A 238 5.82 -18.44 31.37
C ASP A 238 4.94 -17.52 30.50
N ILE A 239 5.52 -16.93 29.44
CA ILE A 239 4.82 -15.92 28.64
C ILE A 239 3.69 -16.55 27.82
N GLU A 240 3.89 -17.76 27.30
CA GLU A 240 2.88 -18.53 26.59
C GLU A 240 1.88 -19.19 27.55
N GLY A 241 2.22 -19.21 28.85
CA GLY A 241 1.44 -19.89 29.88
C GLY A 241 1.67 -21.40 29.88
N ASP A 242 2.83 -21.85 29.39
CA ASP A 242 3.19 -23.25 29.41
C ASP A 242 3.28 -23.79 30.84
N THR A 243 2.97 -25.08 30.99
CA THR A 243 3.03 -25.74 32.31
C THR A 243 4.46 -25.89 32.77
N LEU A 244 4.78 -25.21 33.87
CA LEU A 244 6.11 -25.26 34.47
C LEU A 244 6.36 -26.56 35.24
N THR A 245 7.61 -27.04 35.17
CA THR A 245 8.08 -28.19 35.95
C THR A 245 9.48 -27.93 36.51
N ILE A 246 9.79 -28.55 37.65
CA ILE A 246 11.11 -28.46 38.27
C ILE A 246 11.97 -29.61 37.75
N SER A 247 13.09 -29.29 37.11
CA SER A 247 13.99 -30.30 36.53
C SER A 247 15.02 -30.83 37.53
N SER A 248 15.46 -30.01 38.49
CA SER A 248 16.45 -30.41 39.50
C SER A 248 16.36 -29.57 40.77
N ILE A 249 16.85 -30.13 41.88
CA ILE A 249 17.04 -29.44 43.16
C ILE A 249 18.47 -29.69 43.62
N ASN A 250 19.20 -28.63 43.96
CA ASN A 250 20.61 -28.72 44.36
C ASN A 250 21.47 -29.52 43.36
N GLY A 251 21.25 -29.32 42.05
CA GLY A 251 21.92 -30.05 40.97
C GLY A 251 21.52 -31.52 40.82
N THR A 252 20.62 -32.03 41.66
CA THR A 252 20.09 -33.40 41.57
C THR A 252 18.82 -33.39 40.73
N ALA A 253 18.84 -34.09 39.58
CA ALA A 253 17.67 -34.21 38.71
C ALA A 253 16.50 -34.88 39.44
N LEU A 254 15.29 -34.37 39.19
CA LEU A 254 14.07 -34.98 39.73
C LEU A 254 13.70 -36.23 38.92
N THR A 255 13.32 -37.28 39.62
CA THR A 255 13.00 -38.59 39.01
C THR A 255 11.52 -38.79 38.70
N GLY A 256 10.65 -37.85 39.10
CA GLY A 256 9.20 -38.00 39.03
C GLY A 256 8.64 -39.06 39.97
N SER A 257 9.42 -39.51 40.95
CA SER A 257 9.06 -40.51 41.96
C SER A 257 9.43 -40.02 43.36
N VAL A 258 9.11 -40.82 44.39
CA VAL A 258 9.55 -40.53 45.77
C VAL A 258 11.06 -40.38 45.78
N GLN A 259 11.54 -39.23 46.24
CA GLN A 259 12.96 -38.87 46.20
C GLN A 259 13.31 -38.04 47.43
N VAL A 260 14.52 -38.26 47.96
CA VAL A 260 15.09 -37.45 49.04
C VAL A 260 16.39 -36.85 48.53
N ILE A 261 16.51 -35.54 48.64
CA ILE A 261 17.66 -34.77 48.15
C ILE A 261 18.29 -34.08 49.35
N THR A 262 19.54 -34.42 49.66
CA THR A 262 20.31 -33.73 50.70
C THR A 262 20.72 -32.35 50.20
N VAL A 263 20.42 -31.34 51.01
CA VAL A 263 20.79 -29.95 50.77
C VAL A 263 21.57 -29.43 51.98
N PRO A 264 22.20 -28.25 51.90
CA PRO A 264 22.80 -27.66 53.09
C PRO A 264 21.74 -27.50 54.20
N ASN A 265 22.07 -27.99 55.40
CA ASN A 265 21.22 -27.88 56.60
C ASN A 265 19.84 -28.53 56.48
N GLY A 266 19.72 -29.66 55.77
CA GLY A 266 18.47 -30.42 55.77
C GLY A 266 18.29 -31.37 54.59
N THR A 267 17.05 -31.78 54.37
CA THR A 267 16.62 -32.64 53.27
C THR A 267 15.39 -32.07 52.59
N VAL A 268 15.36 -32.12 51.26
CA VAL A 268 14.16 -31.91 50.47
C VAL A 268 13.56 -33.27 50.15
N ASN A 269 12.30 -33.49 50.54
CA ASN A 269 11.56 -34.73 50.34
C ASN A 269 10.49 -34.51 49.27
N ILE A 270 10.41 -35.42 48.31
CA ILE A 270 9.42 -35.41 47.23
C ILE A 270 8.54 -36.64 47.42
N SER A 271 7.23 -36.44 47.58
CA SER A 271 6.28 -37.53 47.74
C SER A 271 5.91 -38.18 46.40
N ALA A 272 5.23 -39.34 46.46
CA ALA A 272 4.70 -40.00 45.26
C ALA A 272 3.67 -39.15 44.49
N SER A 273 3.04 -38.18 45.17
CA SER A 273 2.10 -37.23 44.57
C SER A 273 2.77 -35.92 44.15
N GLY A 274 4.10 -35.84 44.18
CA GLY A 274 4.86 -34.65 43.79
C GLY A 274 4.88 -33.52 44.83
N VAL A 275 4.41 -33.77 46.06
CA VAL A 275 4.48 -32.77 47.13
C VAL A 275 5.94 -32.65 47.56
N ILE A 276 6.45 -31.41 47.52
CA ILE A 276 7.82 -31.09 47.91
C ILE A 276 7.79 -30.54 49.32
N THR A 277 8.60 -31.09 50.21
CA THR A 277 8.78 -30.56 51.57
C THR A 277 10.25 -30.39 51.90
N PHE A 278 10.55 -29.48 52.82
CA PHE A 278 11.89 -29.33 53.40
C PHE A 278 11.85 -29.61 54.90
N THR A 279 12.83 -30.39 55.35
CA THR A 279 13.06 -30.70 56.76
C THR A 279 14.51 -30.28 57.10
N PRO A 280 14.71 -29.31 58.01
CA PRO A 280 16.04 -28.84 58.42
C PRO A 280 16.85 -29.90 59.19
#